data_AF-A0AAW4VUC8-F1
#
_entry.id   AF-A0AAW4VUC8-F1
#
_cell.length_a   1.000
_cell.length_b   1.000
_cell.length_c   1.000
_cell.angle_alpha   90.00
_cell.angle_beta   90.00
_cell.angle_gamma   90.00
#
_symmetry.space_group_name_H-M   'P 1'
#
loop_
_entity.id
_entity.type
_entity.pdbx_description
1 polymer ?
#
loop_
_entity_poly.entity_id
_entity_poly.type
_entity_poly.pdbx_seq_one_letter_code
_entity_poly.pdbx_strand_id
1 'polypeptide(L)'
;MKIKVSIQIIFKLMIIALMIFYLPSYSHQNVKLFKAISTTEALPASIPVTSNKKIHLYNTHQGEQYVGYNVRDGAEYLKECLTKEGYFCDVEQNDFENYKNVHRIAYNQSYVVSKMYLENTLRENGNYDLVIDFHRDSLDKKYSTLVYNQKSYAKILFVVGKSSGKFDMVNQLSTELSNKANGKVPGLSKGIMVKKNHYNQGICDHTVLIEFGGQSNTKEEVQNTIEVMSQVIKEYLQ
;
A
#
# COMPACT_ATOMS: atom_id res chain seq x y z
N MET A 1 -52.03 18.79 -14.55
CA MET A 1 -50.80 17.94 -14.47
C MET A 1 -49.99 18.11 -13.17
N LYS A 2 -50.09 19.22 -12.43
CA LYS A 2 -49.29 19.44 -11.19
C LYS A 2 -49.79 18.74 -9.92
N ILE A 3 -51.10 18.45 -9.81
CA ILE A 3 -51.69 17.84 -8.59
C ILE A 3 -51.31 16.35 -8.44
N LYS A 4 -51.16 15.60 -9.54
CA LYS A 4 -50.75 14.18 -9.50
C LYS A 4 -49.30 14.00 -9.02
N VAL A 5 -48.40 14.94 -9.37
CA VAL A 5 -46.99 14.90 -8.94
C VAL A 5 -46.86 15.18 -7.43
N SER A 6 -47.64 16.12 -6.90
CA SER A 6 -47.63 16.45 -5.47
C SER A 6 -48.15 15.30 -4.59
N ILE A 7 -49.19 14.58 -5.02
CA ILE A 7 -49.73 13.42 -4.29
C ILE A 7 -48.71 12.27 -4.25
N GLN A 8 -47.96 12.07 -5.34
CA GLN A 8 -46.97 10.99 -5.44
C GLN A 8 -45.74 11.23 -4.54
N ILE A 9 -45.37 12.49 -4.32
CA ILE A 9 -44.29 12.89 -3.40
C ILE A 9 -44.73 12.70 -1.94
N ILE A 10 -45.95 13.11 -1.60
CA ILE A 10 -46.51 12.94 -0.25
C ILE A 10 -46.61 11.45 0.10
N PHE A 11 -47.03 10.61 -0.85
CA PHE A 11 -47.11 9.16 -0.64
C PHE A 11 -45.73 8.52 -0.42
N LYS A 12 -44.68 8.96 -1.13
CA LYS A 12 -43.30 8.51 -0.90
C LYS A 12 -42.76 8.90 0.47
N LEU A 13 -43.02 10.14 0.91
CA LEU A 13 -42.60 10.60 2.24
C LEU A 13 -43.32 9.85 3.36
N MET A 14 -44.61 9.53 3.16
CA MET A 14 -45.37 8.74 4.13
C MET A 14 -44.86 7.30 4.24
N ILE A 15 -44.46 6.67 3.13
CA ILE A 15 -43.83 5.33 3.13
C ILE A 15 -42.49 5.33 3.85
N ILE A 16 -41.65 6.36 3.65
CA ILE A 16 -40.36 6.50 4.36
C ILE A 16 -40.59 6.68 5.87
N ALA A 17 -41.57 7.50 6.26
CA ALA A 17 -41.93 7.68 7.66
C ALA A 17 -42.50 6.40 8.30
N LEU A 18 -43.31 5.64 7.57
CA LEU A 18 -43.79 4.32 7.99
C LEU A 18 -42.66 3.29 8.08
N MET A 19 -41.67 3.31 7.18
CA MET A 19 -40.48 2.45 7.29
C MET A 19 -39.65 2.79 8.53
N ILE A 20 -39.52 4.06 8.90
CA ILE A 20 -38.82 4.46 10.13
C ILE A 20 -39.57 3.99 11.39
N PHE A 21 -40.91 3.98 11.35
CA PHE A 21 -41.75 3.51 12.46
C PHE A 21 -41.92 1.98 12.56
N TYR A 22 -41.82 1.25 11.44
CA TYR A 22 -41.97 -0.21 11.38
C TYR A 22 -40.67 -0.98 11.19
N LEU A 23 -39.52 -0.30 11.11
CA LEU A 23 -38.24 -0.96 11.36
C LEU A 23 -38.31 -1.54 12.78
N PRO A 24 -38.05 -2.85 12.98
CA PRO A 24 -37.93 -3.39 14.31
C PRO A 24 -36.88 -2.53 15.00
N SER A 25 -37.28 -1.87 16.08
CA SER A 25 -36.36 -1.19 16.98
C SER A 25 -35.28 -2.21 17.33
N TYR A 26 -34.13 -2.11 16.67
CA TYR A 26 -32.97 -2.96 16.88
C TYR A 26 -32.46 -2.61 18.26
N SER A 27 -33.04 -3.32 19.22
CA SER A 27 -33.04 -2.97 20.62
C SER A 27 -31.75 -3.42 21.28
N HIS A 28 -31.50 -2.79 22.42
CA HIS A 28 -30.32 -2.82 23.29
C HIS A 28 -29.77 -4.20 23.76
N GLN A 29 -30.14 -5.33 23.17
CA GLN A 29 -29.61 -6.64 23.55
C GLN A 29 -28.28 -7.02 22.87
N ASN A 30 -28.01 -6.54 21.65
CA ASN A 30 -26.72 -6.79 20.98
C ASN A 30 -25.55 -6.04 21.61
N VAL A 31 -25.83 -4.92 22.30
CA VAL A 31 -24.80 -4.15 23.01
C VAL A 31 -24.31 -4.90 24.26
N LYS A 32 -25.13 -5.76 24.87
CA LYS A 32 -24.69 -6.61 26.01
C LYS A 32 -23.94 -7.87 25.57
N LEU A 33 -24.29 -8.45 24.42
CA LEU A 33 -23.56 -9.59 23.87
C LEU A 33 -22.16 -9.19 23.35
N PHE A 34 -22.03 -8.00 22.75
CA PHE A 34 -20.72 -7.44 22.38
C PHE A 34 -19.86 -7.02 23.58
N LYS A 35 -20.49 -6.65 24.71
CA LYS A 35 -19.75 -6.24 25.93
C LYS A 35 -19.21 -7.43 26.73
N ALA A 36 -19.74 -8.64 26.51
CA ALA A 36 -19.33 -9.85 27.21
C ALA A 36 -18.23 -10.67 26.50
N ILE A 37 -17.91 -10.35 25.24
CA ILE A 37 -16.80 -10.97 24.48
C ILE A 37 -15.53 -10.10 24.54
N SER A 38 -15.62 -8.88 25.06
CA SER A 38 -14.49 -7.94 25.20
C SER A 38 -13.71 -8.11 26.52
N THR A 39 -13.62 -9.33 27.05
CA THR A 39 -12.73 -9.64 28.17
C THR A 39 -11.64 -10.60 27.70
N THR A 40 -10.41 -10.05 27.69
CA THR A 40 -9.10 -10.71 27.69
C THR A 40 -8.69 -11.48 26.44
N GLU A 41 -8.41 -10.74 25.36
CA GLU A 41 -7.05 -10.71 24.80
C GLU A 41 -6.69 -9.23 24.61
N ALA A 42 -5.63 -8.76 25.24
CA ALA A 42 -5.17 -7.40 25.05
C ALA A 42 -4.77 -7.24 23.57
N LEU A 43 -5.45 -6.35 22.83
CA LEU A 43 -4.88 -5.84 21.59
C LEU A 43 -3.45 -5.37 21.90
N PRO A 44 -2.45 -5.73 21.08
CA PRO A 44 -1.11 -5.19 21.26
C PRO A 44 -1.23 -3.67 21.31
N ALA A 45 -0.67 -3.06 22.36
CA ALA A 45 -0.70 -1.62 22.56
C ALA A 45 -0.33 -0.93 21.24
N SER A 46 -1.23 -0.08 20.73
CA SER A 46 -0.95 0.70 19.53
C SER A 46 0.35 1.47 19.76
N ILE A 47 1.38 1.18 18.95
CA ILE A 47 2.65 1.90 19.01
C ILE A 47 2.32 3.38 18.79
N PRO A 48 2.70 4.29 19.72
CA PRO A 48 2.37 5.70 19.57
C PRO A 48 3.03 6.24 18.30
N VAL A 49 2.24 6.88 17.45
CA VAL A 49 2.74 7.66 16.31
C VAL A 49 3.46 8.87 16.88
N THR A 50 4.78 8.92 16.72
CA THR A 50 5.64 9.99 17.25
C THR A 50 6.08 10.98 16.18
N SER A 51 5.91 10.63 14.90
CA SER A 51 6.18 11.49 13.74
C SER A 51 4.89 12.01 13.13
N ASN A 52 4.90 13.25 12.64
CA ASN A 52 3.78 13.80 11.86
C ASN A 52 3.81 13.37 10.37
N LYS A 53 4.82 12.60 9.96
CA LYS A 53 5.01 12.14 8.59
C LYS A 53 4.10 10.96 8.27
N LYS A 54 3.54 10.96 7.05
CA LYS A 54 2.62 9.92 6.56
C LYS A 54 3.21 9.15 5.38
N ILE A 55 3.07 7.82 5.41
CA ILE A 55 3.55 6.93 4.36
C ILE A 55 2.39 6.07 3.84
N HIS A 56 2.22 6.01 2.53
CA HIS A 56 1.25 5.14 1.88
C HIS A 56 1.96 4.03 1.12
N LEU A 57 1.51 2.79 1.28
CA LEU A 57 2.00 1.65 0.52
C LEU A 57 0.87 1.07 -0.33
N TYR A 58 1.21 0.67 -1.55
CA TYR A 58 0.31 -0.09 -2.40
C TYR A 58 1.11 -1.01 -3.32
N ASN A 59 0.41 -1.87 -4.05
CA ASN A 59 1.01 -2.74 -5.06
C ASN A 59 0.21 -2.59 -6.35
N THR A 60 0.78 -2.07 -7.43
CA THR A 60 0.08 -2.07 -8.73
C THR A 60 -0.23 -3.51 -9.18
N HIS A 61 0.65 -4.46 -8.86
CA HIS A 61 0.49 -5.88 -9.18
C HIS A 61 0.30 -6.72 -7.90
N GLN A 62 -0.88 -6.61 -7.26
CA GLN A 62 -1.20 -7.32 -6.01
C GLN A 62 -1.08 -8.85 -6.11
N GLY A 63 -1.23 -9.41 -7.32
CA GLY A 63 -1.07 -10.85 -7.58
C GLY A 63 0.38 -11.39 -7.53
N GLU A 64 1.40 -10.54 -7.39
CA GLU A 64 2.80 -10.99 -7.42
C GLU A 64 3.19 -11.82 -6.18
N GLN A 65 3.72 -13.02 -6.44
CA GLN A 65 4.07 -14.01 -5.42
C GLN A 65 5.57 -14.27 -5.35
N TYR A 66 6.01 -14.62 -4.15
CA TYR A 66 7.30 -15.22 -3.82
C TYR A 66 7.12 -16.71 -3.46
N VAL A 67 8.15 -17.36 -2.93
CA VAL A 67 8.03 -18.70 -2.35
C VAL A 67 7.30 -18.64 -1.00
N GLY A 68 6.00 -18.96 -0.99
CA GLY A 68 5.17 -19.01 0.22
C GLY A 68 4.88 -17.64 0.84
N TYR A 69 4.95 -16.58 0.04
CA TYR A 69 4.78 -15.18 0.47
C TYR A 69 4.33 -14.33 -0.73
N ASN A 70 3.89 -13.08 -0.52
CA ASN A 70 3.44 -12.21 -1.61
C ASN A 70 3.75 -10.74 -1.36
N VAL A 71 3.58 -9.91 -2.39
CA VAL A 71 3.89 -8.47 -2.32
C VAL A 71 2.98 -7.69 -1.37
N ARG A 72 1.74 -8.13 -1.15
CA ARG A 72 0.82 -7.50 -0.19
C ARG A 72 1.27 -7.76 1.24
N ASP A 73 1.62 -9.01 1.57
CA ASP A 73 2.18 -9.36 2.88
C ASP A 73 3.52 -8.67 3.12
N GLY A 74 4.32 -8.47 2.07
CA GLY A 74 5.56 -7.67 2.12
C GLY A 74 5.31 -6.20 2.44
N ALA A 75 4.30 -5.59 1.80
CA ALA A 75 3.90 -4.22 2.07
C ALA A 75 3.35 -4.04 3.51
N GLU A 76 2.51 -4.97 3.99
CA GLU A 76 2.03 -4.95 5.38
C GLU A 76 3.19 -5.11 6.38
N TYR A 77 4.17 -5.97 6.10
CA TYR A 77 5.35 -6.09 6.96
C TYR A 77 6.20 -4.81 6.96
N LEU A 78 6.36 -4.14 5.82
CA LEU A 78 7.06 -2.85 5.76
C LEU A 78 6.31 -1.77 6.55
N LYS A 79 4.97 -1.72 6.46
CA LYS A 79 4.13 -0.86 7.30
C LYS A 79 4.35 -1.14 8.79
N GLU A 80 4.40 -2.40 9.22
CA GLU A 80 4.69 -2.74 10.62
C GLU A 80 6.06 -2.22 11.07
N CYS A 81 7.09 -2.40 10.25
CA CYS A 81 8.43 -1.87 10.53
C CYS A 81 8.44 -0.34 10.63
N LEU A 82 7.79 0.38 9.70
CA LEU A 82 7.75 1.84 9.71
C LEU A 82 6.88 2.40 10.84
N THR A 83 5.80 1.69 11.22
CA THR A 83 4.98 2.06 12.39
C THR A 83 5.78 1.94 13.68
N LYS A 84 6.65 0.93 13.80
CA LYS A 84 7.59 0.81 14.94
C LYS A 84 8.58 1.98 15.00
N GLU A 85 8.91 2.59 13.87
CA GLU A 85 9.73 3.81 13.81
C GLU A 85 8.94 5.10 14.10
N GLY A 86 7.63 4.99 14.37
CA GLY A 86 6.78 6.10 14.81
C GLY A 86 6.04 6.83 13.68
N TYR A 87 6.07 6.33 12.45
CA TYR A 87 5.37 6.91 11.31
C TYR A 87 3.91 6.47 11.24
N PHE A 88 3.03 7.35 10.75
CA PHE A 88 1.70 6.93 10.31
C PHE A 88 1.85 6.22 8.96
N CYS A 89 1.48 4.94 8.90
CA CYS A 89 1.57 4.11 7.71
C CYS A 89 0.26 3.40 7.41
N ASP A 90 -0.18 3.45 6.15
CA ASP A 90 -1.30 2.66 5.67
C ASP A 90 -0.93 1.89 4.39
N VAL A 91 -1.65 0.80 4.16
CA VAL A 91 -1.52 -0.05 2.96
C VAL A 91 -2.87 -0.04 2.27
N GLU A 92 -2.87 0.13 0.95
CA GLU A 92 -4.08 0.08 0.12
C GLU A 92 -4.84 -1.24 0.33
N GLN A 93 -6.13 -1.13 0.67
CA GLN A 93 -6.99 -2.28 1.02
C GLN A 93 -7.94 -2.68 -0.11
N ASN A 94 -8.10 -1.84 -1.13
CA ASN A 94 -8.93 -2.16 -2.28
C ASN A 94 -8.36 -3.35 -3.07
N ASP A 95 -9.25 -4.22 -3.56
CA ASP A 95 -8.89 -5.40 -4.34
C ASP A 95 -8.78 -5.06 -5.83
N PHE A 96 -7.56 -4.75 -6.27
CA PHE A 96 -7.27 -4.38 -7.65
C PHE A 96 -7.44 -5.58 -8.59
N GLU A 97 -7.16 -6.80 -8.12
CA GLU A 97 -7.31 -8.02 -8.93
C GLU A 97 -8.79 -8.31 -9.19
N ASN A 98 -9.65 -8.23 -8.17
CA ASN A 98 -11.09 -8.37 -8.35
C ASN A 98 -11.66 -7.24 -9.23
N TYR A 99 -11.23 -5.98 -9.02
CA TYR A 99 -11.65 -4.88 -9.89
C TYR A 99 -11.27 -5.15 -11.36
N LYS A 100 -10.02 -5.54 -11.62
CA LYS A 100 -9.57 -5.90 -12.98
C LYS A 100 -10.40 -7.05 -13.56
N ASN A 101 -10.70 -8.08 -12.77
CA ASN A 101 -11.48 -9.24 -13.21
C ASN A 101 -12.91 -8.86 -13.61
N VAL A 102 -13.61 -8.11 -12.74
CA VAL A 102 -14.99 -7.64 -13.00
C VAL A 102 -15.05 -6.75 -14.24
N HIS A 103 -14.06 -5.87 -14.41
CA HIS A 103 -14.02 -4.89 -15.49
C HIS A 103 -13.24 -5.35 -16.73
N ARG A 104 -12.76 -6.60 -16.76
CA ARG A 104 -11.97 -7.20 -17.86
C ARG A 104 -10.73 -6.37 -18.25
N ILE A 105 -10.05 -5.80 -17.26
CA ILE A 105 -8.84 -5.01 -17.45
C ILE A 105 -7.64 -5.95 -17.51
N ALA A 106 -6.84 -5.85 -18.56
CA ALA A 106 -5.68 -6.71 -18.76
C ALA A 106 -4.55 -6.42 -17.74
N TYR A 107 -3.70 -7.40 -17.46
CA TYR A 107 -2.59 -7.25 -16.50
C TYR A 107 -1.65 -6.07 -16.86
N ASN A 108 -1.35 -5.87 -18.15
CA ASN A 108 -0.54 -4.75 -18.63
C ASN A 108 -1.23 -3.38 -18.50
N GLN A 109 -2.51 -3.34 -18.12
CA GLN A 109 -3.28 -2.14 -17.82
C GLN A 109 -3.48 -1.93 -16.30
N SER A 110 -2.81 -2.70 -15.44
CA SER A 110 -2.94 -2.58 -13.97
C SER A 110 -2.64 -1.17 -13.43
N TYR A 111 -1.79 -0.40 -14.13
CA TYR A 111 -1.51 1.00 -13.79
C TYR A 111 -2.74 1.92 -13.89
N VAL A 112 -3.74 1.59 -14.70
CA VAL A 112 -5.00 2.36 -14.77
C VAL A 112 -5.79 2.22 -13.47
N VAL A 113 -5.85 1.00 -12.91
CA VAL A 113 -6.59 0.71 -11.68
C VAL A 113 -5.89 1.29 -10.46
N SER A 114 -4.58 1.03 -10.33
CA SER A 114 -3.79 1.57 -9.22
C SER A 114 -3.75 3.10 -9.21
N LYS A 115 -3.67 3.74 -10.38
CA LYS A 115 -3.79 5.21 -10.49
C LYS A 115 -5.11 5.70 -9.91
N MET A 116 -6.23 5.11 -10.33
CA MET A 116 -7.56 5.50 -9.86
C MET A 116 -7.65 5.42 -8.33
N TYR A 117 -7.21 4.30 -7.73
CA TYR A 117 -7.25 4.14 -6.28
C TYR A 117 -6.30 5.08 -5.55
N LEU A 118 -5.08 5.28 -6.05
CA LEU A 118 -4.14 6.24 -5.47
C LEU A 118 -4.71 7.67 -5.49
N GLU A 119 -5.34 8.08 -6.60
CA GLU A 119 -6.01 9.38 -6.69
C GLU A 119 -7.19 9.49 -5.71
N ASN A 120 -7.92 8.41 -5.45
CA ASN A 120 -8.99 8.38 -4.44
C ASN A 120 -8.40 8.54 -3.03
N THR A 121 -7.38 7.75 -2.69
CA THR A 121 -6.68 7.79 -1.40
C THR A 121 -6.14 9.18 -1.10
N LEU A 122 -5.52 9.85 -2.09
CA LEU A 122 -5.03 11.22 -1.93
C LEU A 122 -6.15 12.25 -1.69
N ARG A 123 -7.34 12.06 -2.28
CA ARG A 123 -8.49 12.94 -2.02
C ARG A 123 -9.08 12.73 -0.64
N GLU A 124 -9.13 11.50 -0.16
CA GLU A 124 -9.74 11.14 1.13
C GLU A 124 -8.82 11.44 2.31
N ASN A 125 -7.52 11.12 2.16
CA ASN A 125 -6.55 11.16 3.24
C ASN A 125 -5.59 12.35 3.15
N GLY A 126 -5.62 13.12 2.06
CA GLY A 126 -4.67 14.17 1.77
C GLY A 126 -3.31 13.63 1.33
N ASN A 127 -2.29 14.49 1.37
CA ASN A 127 -0.96 14.17 0.90
C ASN A 127 -0.20 13.23 1.86
N TYR A 128 0.76 12.50 1.30
CA TYR A 128 1.72 11.66 2.00
C TYR A 128 3.14 12.21 1.78
N ASP A 129 4.01 12.01 2.75
CA ASP A 129 5.43 12.35 2.66
C ASP A 129 6.21 11.31 1.83
N LEU A 130 5.69 10.08 1.73
CA LEU A 130 6.23 9.03 0.88
C LEU A 130 5.12 8.09 0.41
N VAL A 131 5.14 7.74 -0.86
CA VAL A 131 4.29 6.70 -1.45
C VAL A 131 5.16 5.61 -2.06
N ILE A 132 4.90 4.35 -1.70
CA ILE A 132 5.69 3.20 -2.15
C ILE A 132 4.80 2.26 -2.96
N ASP A 133 5.12 2.11 -4.25
CA ASP A 133 4.62 1.03 -5.08
C ASP A 133 5.54 -0.18 -4.89
N PHE A 134 5.09 -1.14 -4.09
CA PHE A 134 5.87 -2.32 -3.69
C PHE A 134 5.65 -3.44 -4.71
N HIS A 135 6.73 -3.90 -5.34
CA HIS A 135 6.72 -4.95 -6.37
C HIS A 135 7.75 -6.03 -6.08
N ARG A 136 7.81 -7.04 -6.96
CA ARG A 136 8.93 -7.97 -7.05
C ARG A 136 9.37 -8.25 -8.49
N ASP A 137 10.68 -8.29 -8.69
CA ASP A 137 11.31 -8.52 -9.99
C ASP A 137 11.00 -9.96 -10.51
N SER A 138 11.24 -10.21 -11.78
CA SER A 138 11.08 -11.54 -12.39
C SER A 138 12.39 -12.34 -12.45
N LEU A 139 13.46 -11.83 -11.83
CA LEU A 139 14.78 -12.44 -11.89
C LEU A 139 14.88 -13.76 -11.10
N ASP A 140 15.77 -14.62 -11.58
CA ASP A 140 16.22 -15.82 -10.88
C ASP A 140 16.89 -15.49 -9.55
N LYS A 141 16.79 -16.43 -8.60
CA LYS A 141 17.36 -16.33 -7.25
C LYS A 141 18.84 -15.91 -7.22
N LYS A 142 19.65 -16.42 -8.15
CA LYS A 142 21.09 -16.09 -8.23
C LYS A 142 21.37 -14.60 -8.51
N TYR A 143 20.41 -13.87 -9.07
CA TYR A 143 20.53 -12.43 -9.34
C TYR A 143 19.73 -11.57 -8.37
N SER A 144 18.75 -12.16 -7.69
CA SER A 144 17.87 -11.48 -6.74
C SER A 144 18.23 -11.73 -5.27
N THR A 145 19.22 -12.56 -4.96
CA THR A 145 19.69 -12.81 -3.59
C THR A 145 21.11 -12.31 -3.36
N LEU A 146 21.37 -11.78 -2.17
CA LEU A 146 22.68 -11.45 -1.63
C LEU A 146 22.85 -12.14 -0.28
N VAL A 147 24.05 -12.65 0.01
CA VAL A 147 24.44 -13.05 1.38
C VAL A 147 25.40 -12.01 1.92
N TYR A 148 25.09 -11.45 3.08
CA TYR A 148 25.92 -10.49 3.78
C TYR A 148 25.86 -10.75 5.29
N ASN A 149 27.01 -10.84 5.96
CA ASN A 149 27.11 -11.16 7.39
C ASN A 149 26.29 -12.39 7.80
N GLN A 150 26.40 -13.48 7.03
CA GLN A 150 25.69 -14.76 7.26
C GLN A 150 24.15 -14.67 7.18
N LYS A 151 23.59 -13.54 6.74
CA LYS A 151 22.15 -13.35 6.49
C LYS A 151 21.90 -13.24 4.99
N SER A 152 20.81 -13.84 4.51
CA SER A 152 20.38 -13.74 3.11
C SER A 152 19.35 -12.63 2.94
N TYR A 153 19.48 -11.87 1.85
CA TYR A 153 18.65 -10.71 1.53
C TYR A 153 18.13 -10.83 0.10
N ALA A 154 16.89 -10.38 -0.11
CA ALA A 154 16.35 -10.06 -1.41
C ALA A 154 16.94 -8.73 -1.90
N LYS A 155 17.65 -8.73 -3.04
CA LYS A 155 18.20 -7.51 -3.61
C LYS A 155 17.09 -6.61 -4.14
N ILE A 156 17.18 -5.32 -3.88
CA ILE A 156 16.20 -4.34 -4.35
C ILE A 156 16.59 -3.71 -5.67
N LEU A 157 15.60 -3.21 -6.41
CA LEU A 157 15.78 -2.35 -7.58
C LEU A 157 14.76 -1.23 -7.53
N PHE A 158 15.18 0.00 -7.80
CA PHE A 158 14.25 1.10 -8.02
C PHE A 158 13.93 1.21 -9.51
N VAL A 159 12.65 1.22 -9.85
CA VAL A 159 12.21 1.46 -11.24
C VAL A 159 11.75 2.90 -11.35
N VAL A 160 12.26 3.65 -12.33
CA VAL A 160 11.89 5.05 -12.54
C VAL A 160 11.31 5.23 -13.94
N GLY A 161 10.09 5.74 -14.00
CA GLY A 161 9.41 6.11 -15.24
C GLY A 161 9.89 7.44 -15.77
N LYS A 162 10.52 7.43 -16.94
CA LYS A 162 10.92 8.67 -17.64
C LYS A 162 9.73 9.57 -17.99
N SER A 163 8.56 8.97 -18.16
CA SER A 163 7.34 9.64 -18.60
C SER A 163 6.42 10.03 -17.44
N SER A 164 6.92 10.06 -16.19
CA SER A 164 6.14 10.41 -15.00
C SER A 164 5.82 11.91 -14.90
N GLY A 165 6.48 12.77 -15.66
CA GLY A 165 6.37 14.24 -15.50
C GLY A 165 7.10 14.79 -14.27
N LYS A 166 7.60 13.91 -13.38
CA LYS A 166 8.40 14.22 -12.19
C LYS A 166 9.71 13.44 -12.16
N PHE A 167 10.26 13.14 -13.35
CA PHE A 167 11.40 12.23 -13.52
C PHE A 167 12.60 12.60 -12.65
N ASP A 168 13.06 13.85 -12.67
CA ASP A 168 14.28 14.25 -11.96
C ASP A 168 14.15 14.07 -10.45
N MET A 169 13.01 14.48 -9.89
CA MET A 169 12.67 14.33 -8.47
C MET A 169 12.61 12.86 -8.05
N VAL A 170 11.89 12.03 -8.81
CA VAL A 170 11.75 10.60 -8.53
C VAL A 170 13.09 9.87 -8.68
N ASN A 171 13.89 10.25 -9.68
CA ASN A 171 15.21 9.69 -9.92
C ASN A 171 16.19 10.06 -8.79
N GLN A 172 16.18 11.32 -8.33
CA GLN A 172 16.99 11.76 -7.20
C GLN A 172 16.61 11.03 -5.92
N LEU A 173 15.32 10.98 -5.59
CA LEU A 173 14.80 10.26 -4.42
C LEU A 173 15.20 8.78 -4.45
N SER A 174 14.97 8.11 -5.57
CA SER A 174 15.31 6.69 -5.72
C SER A 174 16.82 6.45 -5.60
N THR A 175 17.63 7.35 -6.15
CA THR A 175 19.10 7.29 -6.05
C THR A 175 19.56 7.44 -4.61
N GLU A 176 18.98 8.36 -3.85
CA GLU A 176 19.31 8.57 -2.44
C GLU A 176 18.99 7.33 -1.59
N LEU A 177 17.77 6.80 -1.72
CA LEU A 177 17.36 5.58 -0.99
C LEU A 177 18.23 4.38 -1.38
N SER A 178 18.54 4.22 -2.66
CA SER A 178 19.45 3.18 -3.15
C SER A 178 20.84 3.28 -2.53
N ASN A 179 21.39 4.50 -2.45
CA ASN A 179 22.72 4.73 -1.86
C ASN A 179 22.72 4.46 -0.35
N LYS A 180 21.70 4.91 0.39
CA LYS A 180 21.54 4.62 1.82
C LYS A 180 21.40 3.11 2.08
N ALA A 181 20.64 2.40 1.24
CA ALA A 181 20.51 0.94 1.33
C ALA A 181 21.87 0.23 1.16
N ASN A 182 22.66 0.64 0.15
CA ASN A 182 24.01 0.09 -0.06
C ASN A 182 25.01 0.52 1.03
N GLY A 183 24.79 1.65 1.70
CA GLY A 183 25.58 2.06 2.86
C GLY A 183 25.36 1.17 4.08
N LYS A 184 24.14 0.61 4.25
CA LYS A 184 23.80 -0.32 5.33
C LYS A 184 24.19 -1.77 5.03
N VAL A 185 23.87 -2.23 3.82
CA VAL A 185 24.19 -3.58 3.35
C VAL A 185 24.79 -3.45 1.95
N PRO A 186 26.13 -3.53 1.81
CA PRO A 186 26.82 -3.40 0.54
C PRO A 186 26.29 -4.37 -0.52
N GLY A 187 25.80 -3.82 -1.64
CA GLY A 187 25.26 -4.60 -2.76
C GLY A 187 23.78 -4.98 -2.63
N LEU A 188 23.08 -4.54 -1.59
CA LEU A 188 21.64 -4.79 -1.40
C LEU A 188 20.82 -4.19 -2.55
N SER A 189 21.12 -2.96 -2.95
CA SER A 189 20.47 -2.30 -4.08
C SER A 189 21.23 -2.55 -5.39
N LYS A 190 20.49 -2.97 -6.41
CA LYS A 190 20.94 -3.06 -7.81
C LYS A 190 20.98 -1.68 -8.50
N GLY A 191 20.58 -0.62 -7.80
CA GLY A 191 20.53 0.75 -8.33
C GLY A 191 19.19 1.10 -8.95
N ILE A 192 19.25 1.94 -9.98
CA ILE A 192 18.07 2.54 -10.63
C ILE A 192 17.92 2.00 -12.04
N MET A 193 16.73 1.53 -12.38
CA MET A 193 16.35 1.15 -13.74
C MET A 193 15.36 2.16 -14.31
N VAL A 194 15.82 2.98 -15.26
CA VAL A 194 14.96 3.94 -15.95
C VAL A 194 14.21 3.24 -17.09
N LYS A 195 12.88 3.32 -17.09
CA LYS A 195 12.00 2.78 -18.14
C LYS A 195 11.22 3.92 -18.81
N LYS A 196 10.87 3.73 -20.09
CA LYS A 196 10.05 4.70 -20.85
C LYS A 196 8.56 4.69 -20.47
N ASN A 197 8.13 3.72 -19.66
CA ASN A 197 6.73 3.50 -19.29
C ASN A 197 6.20 4.59 -18.34
N HIS A 198 4.87 4.70 -18.30
CA HIS A 198 4.17 5.52 -17.33
C HIS A 198 3.87 4.67 -16.08
N TYR A 199 4.49 5.05 -14.98
CA TYR A 199 4.17 4.59 -13.63
C TYR A 199 3.39 5.69 -12.91
N ASN A 200 2.82 5.39 -11.74
CA ASN A 200 2.08 6.35 -10.92
C ASN A 200 2.98 7.41 -10.24
N GLN A 201 4.27 7.45 -10.59
CA GLN A 201 5.29 8.33 -10.02
C GLN A 201 5.07 9.82 -10.29
N GLY A 202 4.15 10.16 -11.19
CA GLY A 202 3.76 11.54 -11.48
C GLY A 202 2.65 12.10 -10.59
N ILE A 203 1.97 11.24 -9.81
CA ILE A 203 0.71 11.60 -9.15
C ILE A 203 0.95 12.48 -7.92
N CYS A 204 1.95 12.17 -7.09
CA CYS A 204 2.36 13.00 -5.94
C CYS A 204 3.90 13.19 -5.91
N ASP A 205 4.40 14.02 -5.00
CA ASP A 205 5.79 14.53 -5.05
C ASP A 205 6.85 13.54 -4.55
N HIS A 206 6.45 12.41 -3.92
CA HIS A 206 7.41 11.45 -3.36
C HIS A 206 6.94 10.01 -3.56
N THR A 207 6.74 9.61 -4.82
CA THR A 207 6.40 8.22 -5.16
C THR A 207 7.61 7.46 -5.65
N VAL A 208 7.90 6.31 -5.04
CA VAL A 208 8.93 5.36 -5.47
C VAL A 208 8.31 4.02 -5.85
N LEU A 209 8.90 3.35 -6.84
CA LEU A 209 8.61 1.95 -7.14
C LEU A 209 9.84 1.14 -6.79
N ILE A 210 9.65 0.15 -5.90
CA ILE A 210 10.74 -0.70 -5.41
C ILE A 210 10.38 -2.16 -5.66
N GLU A 211 11.26 -2.83 -6.38
CA GLU A 211 11.23 -4.28 -6.58
C GLU A 211 11.99 -4.94 -5.41
N PHE A 212 11.34 -5.78 -4.62
CA PHE A 212 11.97 -6.48 -3.49
C PHE A 212 12.34 -7.92 -3.86
N GLY A 213 13.53 -8.13 -4.41
CA GLY A 213 13.96 -9.45 -4.88
C GLY A 213 13.18 -9.90 -6.12
N GLY A 214 13.13 -11.21 -6.34
CA GLY A 214 12.42 -11.86 -7.42
C GLY A 214 11.58 -13.05 -6.96
N GLN A 215 10.84 -13.66 -7.88
CA GLN A 215 9.81 -14.68 -7.57
C GLN A 215 10.30 -15.90 -6.75
N SER A 216 11.59 -16.23 -6.82
CA SER A 216 12.19 -17.37 -6.10
C SER A 216 12.77 -17.00 -4.74
N ASN A 217 12.68 -15.74 -4.31
CA ASN A 217 13.06 -15.35 -2.96
C ASN A 217 12.10 -15.92 -1.91
N THR A 218 12.64 -16.18 -0.71
CA THR A 218 11.84 -16.63 0.44
C THR A 218 11.28 -15.43 1.21
N LYS A 219 10.25 -15.68 2.03
CA LYS A 219 9.73 -14.69 2.99
C LYS A 219 10.87 -14.06 3.81
N GLU A 220 11.76 -14.88 4.37
CA GLU A 220 12.86 -14.41 5.22
C GLU A 220 13.80 -13.46 4.48
N GLU A 221 14.20 -13.79 3.25
CA GLU A 221 15.07 -12.93 2.44
C GLU A 221 14.45 -11.56 2.16
N VAL A 222 13.13 -11.54 1.90
CA VAL A 222 12.36 -10.32 1.67
C VAL A 222 12.21 -9.51 2.96
N GLN A 223 11.85 -10.15 4.07
CA GLN A 223 11.70 -9.49 5.38
C GLN A 223 13.01 -8.89 5.88
N ASN A 224 14.13 -9.60 5.72
CA ASN A 224 15.47 -9.10 6.05
C ASN A 224 15.81 -7.81 5.30
N THR A 225 15.32 -7.69 4.06
CA THR A 225 15.52 -6.51 3.22
C THR A 225 14.59 -5.38 3.64
N ILE A 226 13.34 -5.70 3.95
CA ILE A 226 12.35 -4.73 4.45
C ILE A 226 12.83 -4.08 5.75
N GLU A 227 13.42 -4.84 6.67
CA GLU A 227 14.01 -4.31 7.92
C GLU A 227 15.13 -3.29 7.65
N VAL A 228 15.98 -3.54 6.63
CA VAL A 228 17.00 -2.56 6.23
C VAL A 228 16.32 -1.34 5.61
N MET A 229 15.33 -1.54 4.74
CA MET A 229 14.63 -0.46 4.07
C MET A 229 13.81 0.42 5.01
N SER A 230 13.25 -0.11 6.10
CA SER A 230 12.56 0.73 7.09
C SER A 230 13.51 1.70 7.78
N GLN A 231 14.75 1.26 8.06
CA GLN A 231 15.79 2.15 8.59
C GLN A 231 16.25 3.18 7.55
N VAL A 232 16.38 2.79 6.27
CA VAL A 232 16.72 3.71 5.18
C VAL A 232 15.65 4.79 5.03
N ILE A 233 14.38 4.40 5.03
CA ILE A 233 13.25 5.33 4.92
C ILE A 233 13.22 6.26 6.13
N LYS A 234 13.48 5.74 7.34
CA LYS A 234 13.62 6.56 8.54
C LYS A 234 14.69 7.65 8.37
N GLU A 235 15.89 7.27 7.94
CA GLU A 235 17.01 8.20 7.70
C GLU A 235 16.78 9.17 6.54
N TYR A 236 15.82 8.90 5.67
CA TYR A 236 15.42 9.79 4.58
C TYR A 236 14.35 10.79 5.03
N LEU A 237 13.42 10.38 5.91
CA LEU A 237 12.30 11.21 6.37
C LEU A 237 12.59 12.05 7.62
N GLN A 238 13.75 11.86 8.25
CA GLN A 238 14.27 12.69 9.35
C GLN A 238 14.73 14.05 8.85
#